data_AF-A0ABD2N7G7-F1
#
_entry.id   AF-A0ABD2N7G7-F1
#
_cell.length_a   1.000
_cell.length_b   1.000
_cell.length_c   1.000
_cell.angle_alpha   90.00
_cell.angle_beta   90.00
_cell.angle_gamma   90.00
#
_symmetry.space_group_name_H-M   'P 1'
#
loop_
_entity.id
_entity.type
_entity.pdbx_description
1 polymer ?
#
loop_
_entity_poly.entity_id
_entity_poly.type
_entity_poly.pdbx_seq_one_letter_code
_entity_poly.pdbx_strand_id
1 'polypeptide(L)'
;MASAISPNLENQQFTPEIDYEEIQFFNSQALGEGSFGVVFQAVWRNKLVAVKNITRENEKQAFIVEVRQLSRVNHPNIVTLYGACTKGPKMCLVMEYAEGGSLFNVLHYSPRLKYYMNHALSWLYQCALGVEYLHNMKPKPLLHRDLKPPNLLLVDKGKHLKICDFGTAADQKTEMTNNKGSAAWMAPEVFASKKYNEKCDVFSWSIILWEVLTRSRPYNSPGATSLGILWSVHQGKRPPLIKDCPPCIESLMVRCWHQLPENRPSMSEVVIIMNDICSILPEVQDVEEVDKEDSSYSSKEESCEDEEISSTEYESFQQDLNGTKVQHLPQPNQNCMVPLAVEVDPTAWDLNEPEKELENMVGLKLAPGIGE
;
A
#
# COMPACT_ATOMS: atom_id res chain seq x y z
N MET A 1 21.55 -6.85 48.74
CA MET A 1 20.20 -6.31 48.47
C MET A 1 19.91 -6.51 46.99
N ALA A 2 19.24 -7.61 46.66
CA ALA A 2 18.78 -7.90 45.31
C ALA A 2 17.47 -7.15 45.08
N SER A 3 17.47 -6.18 44.15
CA SER A 3 16.26 -5.47 43.75
C SER A 3 15.45 -6.36 42.82
N ALA A 4 14.23 -6.70 43.25
CA ALA A 4 13.26 -7.48 42.51
C ALA A 4 12.93 -6.79 41.17
N ILE A 5 13.29 -7.45 40.07
CA ILE A 5 12.75 -7.16 38.74
C ILE A 5 11.34 -7.73 38.73
N SER A 6 10.33 -6.87 38.60
CA SER A 6 8.93 -7.28 38.50
C SER A 6 8.69 -8.13 37.25
N PRO A 7 8.15 -9.36 37.37
CA PRO A 7 7.71 -10.15 36.23
C PRO A 7 6.22 -9.86 36.01
N ASN A 8 5.84 -9.07 35.00
CA ASN A 8 4.47 -9.05 34.43
C ASN A 8 4.34 -8.09 33.24
N LEU A 9 4.94 -8.45 32.10
CA LEU A 9 4.69 -7.78 30.80
C LEU A 9 4.16 -8.73 29.73
N GLU A 10 3.90 -10.00 30.06
CA GLU A 10 3.42 -11.05 29.14
C GLU A 10 1.89 -11.15 29.06
N ASN A 11 1.12 -10.39 29.87
CA ASN A 11 -0.33 -10.59 30.03
C ASN A 11 -1.23 -9.44 29.57
N GLN A 12 -0.78 -8.54 28.68
CA GLN A 12 -1.70 -7.60 28.04
C GLN A 12 -2.21 -8.21 26.73
N GLN A 13 -3.42 -8.75 26.78
CA GLN A 13 -4.17 -9.23 25.61
C GLN A 13 -4.59 -7.99 24.81
N PHE A 14 -3.72 -7.51 23.91
CA PHE A 14 -3.95 -6.26 23.17
C PHE A 14 -5.08 -6.38 22.13
N THR A 15 -5.50 -7.59 21.77
CA THR A 15 -6.53 -7.88 20.77
C THR A 15 -7.40 -9.05 21.22
N PRO A 16 -8.70 -9.08 20.90
CA PRO A 16 -9.52 -10.27 21.13
C PRO A 16 -8.93 -11.53 20.47
N GLU A 17 -8.83 -12.61 21.26
CA GLU A 17 -8.56 -13.96 20.73
C GLU A 17 -9.83 -14.48 20.06
N ILE A 18 -9.74 -14.87 18.80
CA ILE A 18 -10.84 -15.45 18.03
C ILE A 18 -10.61 -16.94 17.90
N ASP A 19 -11.66 -17.74 18.12
CA ASP A 19 -11.63 -19.16 17.78
C ASP A 19 -11.71 -19.31 16.26
N TYR A 20 -10.74 -20.01 15.67
CA TYR A 20 -10.66 -20.20 14.22
C TYR A 20 -11.92 -20.86 13.65
N GLU A 21 -12.59 -21.71 14.44
CA GLU A 21 -13.82 -22.39 14.02
C GLU A 21 -15.05 -21.44 13.95
N GLU A 22 -14.96 -20.22 14.49
CA GLU A 22 -15.99 -19.18 14.30
C GLU A 22 -15.94 -18.52 12.90
N ILE A 23 -14.87 -18.77 12.13
CA ILE A 23 -14.61 -18.10 10.85
C ILE A 23 -15.14 -18.94 9.69
N GLN A 24 -16.06 -18.36 8.92
CA GLN A 24 -16.67 -19.01 7.76
C GLN A 24 -16.09 -18.42 6.47
N PHE A 25 -15.22 -19.16 5.79
CA PHE A 25 -14.62 -18.74 4.52
C PHE A 25 -15.62 -18.89 3.38
N PHE A 26 -15.73 -17.88 2.51
CA PHE A 26 -16.67 -17.92 1.37
C PHE A 26 -16.22 -18.89 0.28
N ASN A 27 -14.91 -18.97 0.02
CA ASN A 27 -14.30 -19.88 -0.94
C ASN A 27 -12.85 -20.20 -0.54
N SER A 28 -12.21 -21.10 -1.27
CA SER A 28 -10.78 -21.39 -1.14
C SER A 28 -9.89 -20.42 -1.92
N GLN A 29 -10.46 -19.42 -2.59
CA GLN A 29 -9.73 -18.49 -3.42
C GLN A 29 -9.15 -17.36 -2.57
N ALA A 30 -7.86 -17.14 -2.71
CA ALA A 30 -7.18 -16.02 -2.06
C ALA A 30 -7.62 -14.69 -2.70
N LEU A 31 -7.85 -13.67 -1.88
CA LEU A 31 -7.97 -12.28 -2.32
C LEU A 31 -6.61 -11.71 -2.77
N GLY A 32 -5.53 -12.23 -2.18
CA GLY A 32 -4.17 -11.85 -2.50
C GLY A 32 -3.15 -12.62 -1.65
N GLU A 33 -1.93 -12.70 -2.14
CA GLU A 33 -0.78 -13.24 -1.42
C GLU A 33 0.17 -12.08 -1.10
N GLY A 34 0.36 -11.82 0.19
CA GLY A 34 1.29 -10.82 0.70
C GLY A 34 2.62 -11.45 1.14
N SER A 35 3.54 -10.60 1.60
CA SER A 35 4.86 -11.00 2.10
C SER A 35 4.80 -11.93 3.32
N PHE A 36 3.72 -11.88 4.10
CA PHE A 36 3.53 -12.62 5.35
C PHE A 36 2.36 -13.63 5.31
N GLY A 37 1.83 -13.94 4.13
CA GLY A 37 0.79 -14.97 3.99
C GLY A 37 -0.34 -14.62 3.04
N VAL A 38 -1.40 -15.43 3.10
CA VAL A 38 -2.50 -15.41 2.13
C VAL A 38 -3.74 -14.80 2.78
N VAL A 39 -4.38 -13.87 2.08
CA VAL A 39 -5.58 -13.16 2.55
C VAL A 39 -6.82 -13.78 1.92
N PHE A 40 -7.82 -14.08 2.75
CA PHE A 40 -9.10 -14.67 2.33
C PHE A 40 -10.27 -13.78 2.75
N GLN A 41 -11.37 -13.89 2.01
CA GLN A 41 -12.66 -13.31 2.40
C GLN A 41 -13.42 -14.30 3.29
N ALA A 42 -13.95 -13.82 4.42
CA ALA A 42 -14.71 -14.65 5.35
C ALA A 42 -15.82 -13.88 6.05
N VAL A 43 -16.72 -14.60 6.71
CA VAL A 43 -17.67 -14.07 7.69
C VAL A 43 -17.22 -14.46 9.08
N TRP A 44 -17.21 -13.49 10.00
CA TRP A 44 -17.05 -13.73 11.43
C TRP A 44 -18.15 -12.97 12.17
N ARG A 45 -18.97 -13.68 12.95
CA ARG A 45 -20.10 -13.12 13.74
C ARG A 45 -21.02 -12.19 12.92
N ASN A 46 -21.48 -12.69 11.76
CA ASN A 46 -22.34 -11.96 10.80
C ASN A 46 -21.70 -10.68 10.22
N LYS A 47 -20.37 -10.58 10.26
CA LYS A 47 -19.62 -9.47 9.68
C LYS A 47 -18.67 -9.97 8.60
N LEU A 48 -18.66 -9.27 7.47
CA LEU A 48 -17.68 -9.51 6.41
C LEU A 48 -16.29 -9.06 6.86
N VAL A 49 -15.29 -9.94 6.74
CA VAL A 49 -13.93 -9.74 7.24
C VAL A 49 -12.88 -10.23 6.23
N ALA A 50 -11.68 -9.65 6.33
CA ALA A 50 -10.49 -10.15 5.66
C ALA A 50 -9.65 -10.97 6.66
N VAL A 51 -9.24 -12.18 6.27
CA VAL A 51 -8.48 -13.09 7.12
C VAL A 51 -7.11 -13.34 6.51
N LYS A 52 -6.05 -12.84 7.15
CA LYS A 52 -4.66 -13.05 6.73
C LYS A 52 -4.09 -14.26 7.46
N ASN A 53 -3.94 -15.37 6.75
CA ASN A 53 -3.39 -16.62 7.28
C ASN A 53 -1.86 -16.60 7.21
N ILE A 54 -1.20 -16.92 8.33
CA ILE A 54 0.26 -17.03 8.38
C ILE A 54 0.64 -18.47 8.00
N THR A 55 1.38 -18.62 6.90
CA THR A 55 1.67 -19.93 6.31
C THR A 55 2.98 -20.54 6.78
N ARG A 56 3.88 -19.74 7.38
CA ARG A 56 5.22 -20.23 7.76
C ARG A 56 5.48 -20.20 9.27
N GLU A 57 5.99 -21.32 9.78
CA GLU A 57 6.34 -21.51 11.19
C GLU A 57 7.48 -20.59 11.65
N ASN A 58 8.37 -20.15 10.76
CA ASN A 58 9.42 -19.18 11.09
C ASN A 58 8.91 -17.73 11.17
N GLU A 59 7.65 -17.47 10.78
CA GLU A 59 7.04 -16.13 10.78
C GLU A 59 6.21 -15.87 12.06
N LYS A 60 6.10 -16.82 13.01
CA LYS A 60 5.31 -16.63 14.25
C LYS A 60 5.73 -15.40 15.04
N GLN A 61 7.04 -15.17 15.16
CA GLN A 61 7.55 -14.03 15.94
C GLN A 61 7.24 -12.70 15.25
N ALA A 62 7.30 -12.67 13.92
CA ALA A 62 6.94 -11.50 13.11
C ALA A 62 5.44 -11.22 13.22
N PHE A 63 4.61 -12.27 13.17
CA PHE A 63 3.17 -12.19 13.38
C PHE A 63 2.80 -11.64 14.76
N ILE A 64 3.40 -12.13 15.85
CA ILE A 64 3.12 -11.62 17.20
C ILE A 64 3.46 -10.13 17.31
N VAL A 65 4.57 -9.70 16.67
CA VAL A 65 4.93 -8.29 16.61
C VAL A 65 3.89 -7.49 15.83
N GLU A 66 3.45 -7.98 14.67
CA GLU A 66 2.42 -7.35 13.84
C GLU A 66 1.09 -7.21 14.60
N VAL A 67 0.60 -8.28 15.24
CA VAL A 67 -0.59 -8.26 16.12
C VAL A 67 -0.44 -7.17 17.18
N ARG A 68 0.72 -7.10 17.84
CA ARG A 68 0.98 -6.11 18.90
C ARG A 68 1.04 -4.67 18.38
N GLN A 69 1.47 -4.44 17.15
CA GLN A 69 1.45 -3.09 16.58
C GLN A 69 0.05 -2.71 16.14
N LEU A 70 -0.62 -3.56 15.35
CA LEU A 70 -1.96 -3.30 14.83
C LEU A 70 -3.00 -3.09 15.94
N SER A 71 -2.87 -3.83 17.05
CA SER A 71 -3.75 -3.70 18.21
C SER A 71 -3.65 -2.36 18.95
N ARG A 72 -2.54 -1.63 18.77
CA ARG A 72 -2.33 -0.31 19.36
C ARG A 72 -2.82 0.82 18.46
N VAL A 73 -3.23 0.50 17.24
CA VAL A 73 -3.59 1.46 16.21
C VAL A 73 -5.10 1.53 16.09
N ASN A 74 -5.63 2.75 16.14
CA ASN A 74 -7.04 3.03 15.90
C ASN A 74 -7.16 4.39 15.21
N HIS A 75 -7.38 4.36 13.90
CA HIS A 75 -7.47 5.55 13.06
C HIS A 75 -8.37 5.26 11.84
N PRO A 76 -9.22 6.21 11.38
CA PRO A 76 -10.12 6.00 10.24
C PRO A 76 -9.41 5.55 8.96
N ASN A 77 -8.19 6.07 8.73
CA ASN A 77 -7.37 5.73 7.54
C ASN A 77 -6.40 4.56 7.76
N ILE A 78 -6.63 3.72 8.76
CA ILE A 78 -5.88 2.49 8.98
C ILE A 78 -6.88 1.33 9.11
N VAL A 79 -6.54 0.17 8.54
CA VAL A 79 -7.39 -1.03 8.61
C VAL A 79 -7.64 -1.42 10.07
N THR A 80 -8.91 -1.70 10.40
CA THR A 80 -9.28 -2.12 11.75
C THR A 80 -8.91 -3.59 11.98
N LEU A 81 -8.17 -3.88 13.05
CA LEU A 81 -7.97 -5.25 13.54
C LEU A 81 -9.10 -5.64 14.49
N TYR A 82 -9.90 -6.64 14.14
CA TYR A 82 -10.97 -7.13 15.01
C TYR A 82 -10.47 -8.15 16.03
N GLY A 83 -9.52 -8.98 15.64
CA GLY A 83 -9.01 -10.07 16.46
C GLY A 83 -7.89 -10.83 15.80
N ALA A 84 -7.32 -11.78 16.53
CA ALA A 84 -6.35 -12.72 15.99
C ALA A 84 -6.63 -14.13 16.51
N CYS A 85 -6.33 -15.13 15.69
CA CYS A 85 -6.21 -16.51 16.13
C CYS A 85 -4.72 -16.75 16.43
N THR A 86 -4.38 -16.92 17.71
CA THR A 86 -3.00 -17.14 18.16
C THR A 86 -2.81 -18.53 18.79
N LYS A 87 -3.92 -19.17 19.18
CA LYS A 87 -3.95 -20.51 19.76
C LYS A 87 -4.25 -21.56 18.70
N GLY A 88 -3.35 -22.53 18.56
CA GLY A 88 -3.54 -23.68 17.65
C GLY A 88 -2.60 -23.70 16.44
N PRO A 89 -2.80 -24.65 15.51
CA PRO A 89 -1.91 -24.82 14.35
C PRO A 89 -2.13 -23.76 13.26
N LYS A 90 -3.28 -23.07 13.27
CA LYS A 90 -3.65 -22.06 12.26
C LYS A 90 -3.70 -20.68 12.90
N MET A 91 -2.73 -19.85 12.58
CA MET A 91 -2.67 -18.47 13.07
C MET A 91 -3.14 -17.50 11.99
N CYS A 92 -3.98 -16.53 12.36
CA CYS A 92 -4.46 -15.53 11.41
C CYS A 92 -4.82 -14.20 12.08
N LEU A 93 -4.84 -13.13 11.28
CA LEU A 93 -5.43 -11.85 11.63
C LEU A 93 -6.84 -11.77 11.05
N VAL A 94 -7.80 -11.30 11.85
CA VAL A 94 -9.16 -11.00 11.40
C VAL A 94 -9.34 -9.48 11.35
N MET A 95 -9.49 -8.95 10.15
CA MET A 95 -9.42 -7.52 9.87
C MET A 95 -10.66 -7.03 9.14
N GLU A 96 -10.82 -5.72 9.09
CA GLU A 96 -11.76 -5.02 8.22
C GLU A 96 -11.56 -5.45 6.76
N TYR A 97 -12.65 -5.89 6.13
CA TYR A 97 -12.68 -6.15 4.70
C TYR A 97 -12.85 -4.83 3.96
N ALA A 98 -12.01 -4.59 2.95
CA ALA A 98 -12.08 -3.41 2.10
C ALA A 98 -12.60 -3.78 0.72
N GLU A 99 -13.85 -3.42 0.44
CA GLU A 99 -14.58 -3.85 -0.76
C GLU A 99 -14.06 -3.22 -2.05
N GLY A 100 -13.39 -2.07 -1.97
CA GLY A 100 -12.77 -1.41 -3.12
C GLY A 100 -11.41 -1.99 -3.52
N GLY A 101 -10.90 -3.00 -2.79
CA GLY A 101 -9.61 -3.61 -3.06
C GLY A 101 -8.44 -2.63 -2.83
N SER A 102 -7.29 -2.93 -3.45
CA SER A 102 -6.10 -2.08 -3.35
C SER A 102 -6.16 -0.91 -4.33
N LEU A 103 -5.53 0.21 -3.97
CA LEU A 103 -5.31 1.35 -4.85
C LEU A 103 -4.51 0.93 -6.09
N PHE A 104 -3.59 -0.04 -5.96
CA PHE A 104 -2.88 -0.60 -7.11
C PHE A 104 -3.82 -1.18 -8.17
N ASN A 105 -4.87 -1.90 -7.74
CA ASN A 105 -5.86 -2.48 -8.65
C ASN A 105 -6.64 -1.38 -9.37
N VAL A 106 -7.07 -0.35 -8.65
CA VAL A 106 -7.77 0.81 -9.24
C VAL A 106 -6.93 1.53 -10.30
N LEU A 107 -5.63 1.69 -10.05
CA LEU A 107 -4.73 2.39 -10.96
C LEU A 107 -4.40 1.56 -12.20
N HIS A 108 -4.06 0.28 -12.03
CA HIS A 108 -3.31 -0.48 -13.03
C HIS A 108 -4.00 -1.74 -13.57
N TYR A 109 -5.11 -2.20 -12.98
CA TYR A 109 -5.84 -3.37 -13.46
C TYR A 109 -6.98 -2.98 -14.42
N SER A 110 -7.45 -3.98 -15.16
CA SER A 110 -8.56 -3.90 -16.09
C SER A 110 -9.81 -4.59 -15.50
N PRO A 111 -11.03 -4.06 -15.71
CA PRO A 111 -11.34 -2.81 -16.40
C PRO A 111 -10.83 -1.58 -15.63
N ARG A 112 -10.40 -0.54 -16.35
CA ARG A 112 -9.91 0.70 -15.72
C ARG A 112 -11.09 1.43 -15.07
N LEU A 113 -10.93 1.79 -13.80
CA LEU A 113 -11.88 2.69 -13.12
C LEU A 113 -11.59 4.16 -13.47
N LYS A 114 -12.62 5.00 -13.57
CA LYS A 114 -12.51 6.46 -13.70
C LYS A 114 -12.31 7.06 -12.31
N TYR A 115 -11.27 7.88 -12.17
CA TYR A 115 -11.11 8.75 -11.01
C TYR A 115 -10.54 10.10 -11.47
N TYR A 116 -10.70 11.12 -10.63
CA TYR A 116 -10.33 12.49 -10.94
C TYR A 116 -9.29 13.02 -9.95
N MET A 117 -8.78 14.21 -10.19
CA MET A 117 -7.75 14.84 -9.35
C MET A 117 -8.19 14.98 -7.88
N ASN A 118 -9.46 15.26 -7.59
CA ASN A 118 -9.97 15.32 -6.22
C ASN A 118 -9.91 13.95 -5.51
N HIS A 119 -10.14 12.84 -6.21
CA HIS A 119 -9.97 11.48 -5.68
C HIS A 119 -8.50 11.24 -5.34
N ALA A 120 -7.61 11.49 -6.30
CA ALA A 120 -6.17 11.29 -6.14
C ALA A 120 -5.62 12.07 -4.93
N LEU A 121 -5.95 13.36 -4.83
CA LEU A 121 -5.50 14.21 -3.73
C LEU A 121 -6.16 13.83 -2.39
N SER A 122 -7.43 13.43 -2.40
CA SER A 122 -8.10 12.94 -1.19
C SER A 122 -7.49 11.64 -0.67
N TRP A 123 -7.19 10.67 -1.54
CA TRP A 123 -6.51 9.44 -1.15
C TRP A 123 -5.16 9.74 -0.50
N LEU A 124 -4.38 10.64 -1.10
CA LEU A 124 -3.05 10.98 -0.58
C LEU A 124 -3.14 11.81 0.71
N TYR A 125 -4.15 12.65 0.87
CA TYR A 125 -4.43 13.33 2.13
C TYR A 125 -4.79 12.33 3.24
N GLN A 126 -5.69 11.38 2.96
CA GLN A 126 -6.07 10.31 3.87
C GLN A 126 -4.90 9.39 4.25
N CYS A 127 -4.03 9.09 3.28
CA CYS A 127 -2.78 8.38 3.53
C CYS A 127 -1.86 9.18 4.48
N ALA A 128 -1.70 10.49 4.24
CA ALA A 128 -0.89 11.36 5.09
C ALA A 128 -1.42 11.42 6.53
N LEU A 129 -2.75 11.51 6.72
CA LEU A 129 -3.39 11.46 8.05
C LEU A 129 -3.09 10.16 8.79
N GLY A 130 -3.24 9.02 8.10
CA GLY A 130 -2.91 7.71 8.68
C GLY A 130 -1.44 7.59 9.05
N VAL A 131 -0.52 8.06 8.20
CA VAL A 131 0.92 7.99 8.48
C VAL A 131 1.33 8.97 9.59
N GLU A 132 0.77 10.18 9.62
CA GLU A 132 0.99 11.14 10.71
C GLU A 132 0.61 10.53 12.06
N TYR A 133 -0.55 9.87 12.13
CA TYR A 133 -0.98 9.18 13.35
C TYR A 133 0.07 8.18 13.84
N LEU A 134 0.63 7.37 12.94
CA LEU A 134 1.67 6.39 13.25
C LEU A 134 2.97 7.05 13.75
N HIS A 135 3.41 8.10 13.06
CA HIS A 135 4.61 8.86 13.42
C HIS A 135 4.47 9.58 14.77
N ASN A 136 3.24 9.91 15.17
CA ASN A 136 2.97 10.57 16.45
C ASN A 136 2.74 9.59 17.63
N MET A 137 2.69 8.28 17.37
CA MET A 137 2.51 7.28 18.43
C MET A 137 3.62 7.34 19.50
N LYS A 138 3.23 7.02 20.74
CA LYS A 138 4.13 6.97 21.91
C LYS A 138 4.22 5.55 22.47
N PRO A 139 5.33 5.17 23.14
CA PRO A 139 6.51 5.99 23.46
C PRO A 139 7.49 6.18 22.28
N LYS A 140 7.32 5.43 21.19
CA LYS A 140 8.14 5.54 19.97
C LYS A 140 7.20 5.63 18.75
N PRO A 141 7.59 6.40 17.72
CA PRO A 141 6.88 6.41 16.45
C PRO A 141 6.80 5.01 15.85
N LEU A 142 5.67 4.69 15.23
CA LEU A 142 5.56 3.52 14.36
C LEU A 142 5.83 3.97 12.92
N LEU A 143 6.74 3.28 12.24
CA LEU A 143 7.08 3.56 10.84
C LEU A 143 6.43 2.47 9.97
N HIS A 144 5.88 2.85 8.82
CA HIS A 144 5.27 1.88 7.91
C HIS A 144 6.31 1.07 7.14
N ARG A 145 7.32 1.75 6.57
CA ARG A 145 8.46 1.19 5.82
C ARG A 145 8.16 0.54 4.47
N ASP A 146 6.93 0.08 4.26
CA ASP A 146 6.46 -0.50 2.99
C ASP A 146 5.22 0.20 2.42
N LEU A 147 5.22 1.55 2.41
CA LEU A 147 4.12 2.31 1.80
C LEU A 147 4.18 2.19 0.28
N LYS A 148 3.12 1.65 -0.31
CA LYS A 148 2.93 1.46 -1.75
C LYS A 148 1.44 1.22 -2.05
N PRO A 149 0.95 1.44 -3.28
CA PRO A 149 -0.47 1.27 -3.60
C PRO A 149 -1.05 -0.11 -3.29
N PRO A 150 -0.30 -1.24 -3.36
CA PRO A 150 -0.80 -2.53 -2.90
C PRO A 150 -1.21 -2.57 -1.41
N ASN A 151 -0.59 -1.73 -0.58
CA ASN A 151 -0.84 -1.65 0.87
C ASN A 151 -1.80 -0.50 1.24
N LEU A 152 -2.44 0.11 0.26
CA LEU A 152 -3.46 1.14 0.44
C LEU A 152 -4.78 0.59 -0.10
N LEU A 153 -5.73 0.34 0.79
CA LEU A 153 -7.03 -0.22 0.47
C LEU A 153 -8.08 0.87 0.35
N LEU A 154 -9.13 0.61 -0.43
CA LEU A 154 -10.25 1.53 -0.62
C LEU A 154 -11.56 0.94 -0.09
N VAL A 155 -12.35 1.78 0.58
CA VAL A 155 -13.69 1.48 1.13
C VAL A 155 -14.65 2.62 0.85
N ASP A 156 -15.93 2.40 1.15
CA ASP A 156 -17.03 3.30 0.83
C ASP A 156 -16.97 3.71 -0.65
N LYS A 157 -17.02 2.69 -1.53
CA LYS A 157 -17.03 2.86 -2.99
C LYS A 157 -15.86 3.68 -3.53
N GLY A 158 -14.68 3.51 -2.95
CA GLY A 158 -13.47 4.17 -3.42
C GLY A 158 -13.20 5.55 -2.84
N LYS A 159 -14.07 6.09 -1.97
CA LYS A 159 -13.88 7.43 -1.38
C LYS A 159 -12.91 7.43 -0.20
N HIS A 160 -12.85 6.33 0.54
CA HIS A 160 -12.08 6.25 1.78
C HIS A 160 -10.89 5.32 1.65
N LEU A 161 -9.71 5.82 2.02
CA LEU A 161 -8.46 5.08 1.97
C LEU A 161 -8.08 4.57 3.36
N LYS A 162 -7.66 3.30 3.42
CA LYS A 162 -7.17 2.62 4.61
C LYS A 162 -5.81 2.00 4.35
N ILE A 163 -4.84 2.33 5.20
CA ILE A 163 -3.51 1.75 5.16
C ILE A 163 -3.54 0.35 5.81
N CYS A 164 -2.89 -0.63 5.19
CA CYS A 164 -2.72 -1.98 5.73
C CYS A 164 -1.26 -2.44 5.63
N ASP A 165 -0.96 -3.61 6.20
CA ASP A 165 0.32 -4.31 6.03
C ASP A 165 1.57 -3.47 6.41
N PHE A 166 1.59 -2.99 7.66
CA PHE A 166 2.76 -2.30 8.21
C PHE A 166 3.97 -3.24 8.26
N GLY A 167 5.07 -2.83 7.65
CA GLY A 167 6.31 -3.61 7.61
C GLY A 167 6.69 -4.08 9.01
N THR A 168 6.90 -5.40 9.15
CA THR A 168 7.14 -6.03 10.44
C THR A 168 8.33 -5.35 11.13
N ALA A 169 8.14 -4.92 12.38
CA ALA A 169 9.18 -4.26 13.18
C ALA A 169 10.38 -5.19 13.52
N ALA A 170 10.50 -6.35 12.87
CA ALA A 170 11.57 -7.32 12.98
C ALA A 170 12.64 -7.21 11.87
N ASP A 171 12.41 -6.38 10.84
CA ASP A 171 13.14 -6.50 9.56
C ASP A 171 14.54 -5.86 9.47
N GLN A 172 15.18 -5.46 10.59
CA GLN A 172 16.58 -4.96 10.52
C GLN A 172 17.60 -5.99 10.00
N LYS A 173 17.24 -7.27 9.85
CA LYS A 173 18.15 -8.34 9.40
C LYS A 173 17.79 -8.97 8.05
N THR A 174 16.58 -8.75 7.53
CA THR A 174 16.01 -9.46 6.36
C THR A 174 15.75 -8.55 5.16
N GLU A 175 15.93 -7.23 5.32
CA GLU A 175 15.75 -6.17 4.31
C GLU A 175 16.62 -6.31 3.03
N MET A 176 17.62 -7.20 2.99
CA MET A 176 18.43 -7.38 1.76
C MET A 176 17.92 -8.49 0.83
N THR A 177 17.12 -9.45 1.30
CA THR A 177 16.76 -10.65 0.52
C THR A 177 15.33 -10.66 -0.01
N ASN A 178 14.43 -9.81 0.50
CA ASN A 178 13.00 -9.80 0.16
C ASN A 178 12.53 -8.58 -0.69
N ASN A 179 13.45 -7.80 -1.29
CA ASN A 179 13.16 -6.60 -2.10
C ASN A 179 12.45 -6.84 -3.45
N LYS A 180 11.74 -7.96 -3.60
CA LYS A 180 10.89 -8.20 -4.77
C LYS A 180 9.61 -7.39 -4.60
N GLY A 181 9.52 -6.26 -5.33
CA GLY A 181 8.25 -5.55 -5.53
C GLY A 181 8.09 -4.20 -4.83
N SER A 182 8.97 -3.77 -3.92
CA SER A 182 8.85 -2.45 -3.23
C SER A 182 9.88 -1.40 -3.66
N ALA A 183 10.87 -1.77 -4.49
CA ALA A 183 12.01 -0.92 -4.84
C ALA A 183 11.61 0.47 -5.38
N ALA A 184 10.51 0.54 -6.13
CA ALA A 184 10.01 1.78 -6.72
C ALA A 184 9.60 2.85 -5.70
N TRP A 185 9.10 2.47 -4.53
CA TRP A 185 8.62 3.41 -3.50
C TRP A 185 9.61 3.58 -2.35
N MET A 186 10.74 2.87 -2.38
CA MET A 186 11.69 2.82 -1.27
C MET A 186 12.61 4.05 -1.26
N ALA A 187 12.75 4.68 -0.09
CA ALA A 187 13.65 5.81 0.09
C ALA A 187 15.14 5.39 -0.03
N PRO A 188 16.02 6.26 -0.54
CA PRO A 188 17.40 5.87 -0.83
C PRO A 188 18.21 5.45 0.39
N GLU A 189 17.95 6.04 1.55
CA GLU A 189 18.62 5.71 2.80
C GLU A 189 18.22 4.35 3.36
N VAL A 190 17.05 3.80 2.98
CA VAL A 190 16.56 2.51 3.48
C VAL A 190 17.41 1.36 2.93
N PHE A 191 17.82 1.43 1.66
CA PHE A 191 18.73 0.42 1.11
C PHE A 191 20.21 0.75 1.36
N ALA A 192 20.59 2.03 1.47
CA ALA A 192 21.99 2.44 1.58
C ALA A 192 22.53 2.42 3.03
N SER A 193 21.65 2.51 4.03
CA SER A 193 22.03 2.69 5.44
C SER A 193 21.21 1.78 6.36
N LYS A 194 21.83 1.34 7.46
CA LYS A 194 21.14 0.63 8.56
C LYS A 194 20.35 1.57 9.48
N LYS A 195 20.54 2.89 9.32
CA LYS A 195 19.88 3.92 10.13
C LYS A 195 19.05 4.80 9.21
N TYR A 196 17.73 4.73 9.39
CA TYR A 196 16.72 5.57 8.76
C TYR A 196 15.65 5.96 9.81
N ASN A 197 14.82 6.93 9.48
CA ASN A 197 13.78 7.46 10.35
C ASN A 197 12.43 7.55 9.60
N GLU A 198 11.43 8.19 10.22
CA GLU A 198 10.07 8.29 9.69
C GLU A 198 9.97 9.00 8.33
N LYS A 199 11.01 9.72 7.92
CA LYS A 199 11.08 10.39 6.62
C LYS A 199 11.17 9.42 5.43
N CYS A 200 11.43 8.13 5.65
CA CYS A 200 11.31 7.13 4.60
C CYS A 200 9.86 7.01 4.09
N ASP A 201 8.88 7.09 4.99
CA ASP A 201 7.46 7.00 4.63
C ASP A 201 7.01 8.26 3.85
N VAL A 202 7.62 9.42 4.12
CA VAL A 202 7.39 10.68 3.38
C VAL A 202 7.88 10.57 1.93
N PHE A 203 9.01 9.90 1.71
CA PHE A 203 9.49 9.62 0.36
C PHE A 203 8.53 8.72 -0.39
N SER A 204 8.12 7.61 0.21
CA SER A 204 7.17 6.66 -0.38
C SER A 204 5.84 7.35 -0.73
N TRP A 205 5.31 8.16 0.18
CA TRP A 205 4.10 8.96 -0.06
C TRP A 205 4.21 9.84 -1.30
N SER A 206 5.37 10.45 -1.55
CA SER A 206 5.60 11.28 -2.73
C SER A 206 5.58 10.50 -4.04
N ILE A 207 6.13 9.30 -4.04
CA ILE A 207 6.11 8.43 -5.23
C ILE A 207 4.68 7.99 -5.52
N ILE A 208 3.90 7.69 -4.48
CA ILE A 208 2.47 7.36 -4.61
C ILE A 208 1.67 8.55 -5.12
N LEU A 209 1.96 9.77 -4.66
CA LEU A 209 1.33 11.00 -5.18
C LEU A 209 1.57 11.16 -6.68
N TRP A 210 2.82 10.99 -7.11
CA TRP A 210 3.16 11.01 -8.54
C TRP A 210 2.40 9.93 -9.32
N GLU A 211 2.34 8.72 -8.78
CA GLU A 211 1.70 7.57 -9.41
C GLU A 211 0.18 7.74 -9.54
N VAL A 212 -0.52 8.27 -8.53
CA VAL A 212 -1.97 8.52 -8.66
C VAL A 212 -2.29 9.68 -9.61
N LEU A 213 -1.42 10.68 -9.72
CA LEU A 213 -1.63 11.81 -10.63
C LEU A 213 -1.33 11.43 -12.08
N THR A 214 -0.32 10.59 -12.32
CA THR A 214 0.05 10.15 -13.67
C THR A 214 -0.63 8.87 -14.12
N ARG A 215 -1.23 8.12 -13.19
CA ARG A 215 -1.70 6.74 -13.39
C ARG A 215 -0.63 5.84 -14.02
N SER A 216 0.64 6.14 -13.79
CA SER A 216 1.77 5.45 -14.41
C SER A 216 2.59 4.74 -13.35
N ARG A 217 3.10 3.55 -13.68
CA ARG A 217 3.98 2.80 -12.77
C ARG A 217 5.33 3.51 -12.65
N PRO A 218 5.81 3.82 -11.43
CA PRO A 218 7.09 4.50 -11.24
C PRO A 218 8.26 3.61 -11.68
N TYR A 219 9.21 4.17 -12.42
CA TYR A 219 10.41 3.48 -12.91
C TYR A 219 10.12 2.25 -13.79
N ASN A 220 8.99 2.26 -14.50
CA ASN A 220 8.55 1.15 -15.34
C ASN A 220 9.25 1.16 -16.71
N SER A 221 10.52 0.77 -16.75
CA SER A 221 11.27 0.59 -17.99
C SER A 221 11.44 -0.88 -18.35
N PRO A 222 11.48 -1.25 -19.64
CA PRO A 222 11.85 -2.59 -20.06
C PRO A 222 13.20 -3.01 -19.44
N GLY A 223 13.28 -4.21 -18.86
CA GLY A 223 14.49 -4.72 -18.23
C GLY A 223 14.83 -4.13 -16.85
N ALA A 224 13.97 -3.27 -16.28
CA ALA A 224 14.17 -2.74 -14.93
C ALA A 224 14.24 -3.88 -13.89
N THR A 225 15.34 -3.93 -13.13
CA THR A 225 15.46 -4.82 -11.96
C THR A 225 15.25 -4.03 -10.68
N SER A 226 14.79 -4.68 -9.60
CA SER A 226 14.70 -4.02 -8.28
C SER A 226 16.00 -3.30 -7.90
N LEU A 227 17.15 -3.95 -8.14
CA LEU A 227 18.45 -3.37 -7.82
C LEU A 227 18.79 -2.16 -8.72
N GLY A 228 18.47 -2.23 -10.00
CA GLY A 228 18.65 -1.11 -10.94
C GLY A 228 17.80 0.11 -10.58
N ILE A 229 16.57 -0.11 -10.12
CA ILE A 229 15.70 0.95 -9.58
C ILE A 229 16.33 1.57 -8.33
N LEU A 230 16.72 0.75 -7.34
CA LEU A 230 17.35 1.24 -6.11
C LEU A 230 18.62 2.05 -6.40
N TRP A 231 19.47 1.57 -7.31
CA TRP A 231 20.68 2.27 -7.73
C TRP A 231 20.37 3.62 -8.41
N SER A 232 19.39 3.64 -9.30
CA SER A 232 18.95 4.87 -9.96
C SER A 232 18.43 5.91 -8.96
N VAL A 233 17.63 5.46 -7.99
CA VAL A 233 17.14 6.30 -6.90
C VAL A 233 18.29 6.78 -6.01
N HIS A 234 19.31 5.93 -5.77
CA HIS A 234 20.55 6.32 -5.07
C HIS A 234 21.23 7.51 -5.71
N GLN A 235 21.34 7.48 -7.04
CA GLN A 235 22.00 8.51 -7.85
C GLN A 235 21.17 9.79 -7.98
N GLY A 236 19.97 9.83 -7.39
CA GLY A 236 19.09 10.99 -7.42
C GLY A 236 18.11 10.99 -8.60
N LYS A 237 18.02 9.91 -9.39
CA LYS A 237 16.94 9.80 -10.38
C LYS A 237 15.58 9.74 -9.68
N ARG A 238 14.58 10.40 -10.27
CA ARG A 238 13.19 10.48 -9.79
C ARG A 238 12.23 10.31 -10.97
N PRO A 239 10.93 10.07 -10.73
CA PRO A 239 9.93 10.19 -11.78
C PRO A 239 9.94 11.59 -12.41
N PRO A 240 9.61 11.73 -13.71
CA PRO A 240 9.58 13.01 -14.41
C PRO A 240 8.51 13.90 -13.81
N LEU A 241 8.74 15.21 -13.86
CA LEU A 241 7.74 16.18 -13.46
C LEU A 241 6.51 16.08 -14.36
N ILE A 242 5.35 16.37 -13.76
CA ILE A 242 4.05 16.30 -14.45
C ILE A 242 3.84 17.61 -15.19
N LYS A 243 3.61 17.55 -16.50
CA LYS A 243 3.32 18.73 -17.31
C LYS A 243 2.08 19.45 -16.77
N ASP A 244 2.16 20.77 -16.64
CA ASP A 244 1.09 21.63 -16.15
C ASP A 244 0.61 21.30 -14.72
N CYS A 245 1.45 20.64 -13.90
CA CYS A 245 1.17 20.38 -12.51
C CYS A 245 1.04 21.70 -11.71
N PRO A 246 0.01 21.87 -10.87
CA PRO A 246 -0.09 23.03 -9.99
C PRO A 246 1.18 23.19 -9.14
N PRO A 247 1.80 24.40 -9.08
CA PRO A 247 3.08 24.60 -8.40
C PRO A 247 3.09 24.18 -6.92
N CYS A 248 1.96 24.29 -6.22
CA CYS A 248 1.84 23.85 -4.83
C CYS A 248 1.98 22.32 -4.68
N ILE A 249 1.39 21.55 -5.60
CA ILE A 249 1.46 20.08 -5.63
C ILE A 249 2.86 19.64 -6.04
N GLU A 250 3.42 20.23 -7.10
CA GLU A 250 4.77 19.92 -7.56
C GLU A 250 5.82 20.23 -6.48
N SER A 251 5.74 21.40 -5.84
CA SER A 251 6.66 21.78 -4.77
C SER A 251 6.59 20.81 -3.59
N LEU A 252 5.38 20.41 -3.16
CA LEU A 252 5.21 19.42 -2.09
C LEU A 252 5.81 18.06 -2.48
N MET A 253 5.48 17.56 -3.68
CA MET A 253 6.01 16.31 -4.22
C MET A 253 7.54 16.32 -4.26
N VAL A 254 8.14 17.38 -4.82
CA VAL A 254 9.60 17.48 -4.95
C VAL A 254 10.31 17.54 -3.60
N ARG A 255 9.72 18.23 -2.61
CA ARG A 255 10.24 18.26 -1.25
C ARG A 255 10.15 16.90 -0.56
N CYS A 256 9.05 16.16 -0.75
CA CYS A 256 8.84 14.87 -0.10
C CYS A 256 9.79 13.77 -0.61
N TRP A 257 10.18 13.76 -1.89
CA TRP A 257 11.16 12.78 -2.41
C TRP A 257 12.62 13.26 -2.42
N HIS A 258 12.94 14.31 -1.66
CA HIS A 258 14.30 14.86 -1.59
C HIS A 258 15.33 13.78 -1.20
N GLN A 259 16.53 13.84 -1.78
CA GLN A 259 17.60 12.85 -1.53
C GLN A 259 17.93 12.71 -0.04
N LEU A 260 18.21 13.84 0.61
CA LEU A 260 18.48 13.93 2.05
C LEU A 260 17.17 13.91 2.86
N PRO A 261 16.98 12.97 3.81
CA PRO A 261 15.77 12.84 4.64
C PRO A 261 15.44 14.08 5.48
N GLU A 262 16.46 14.80 5.95
CA GLU A 262 16.33 16.01 6.77
C GLU A 262 15.66 17.17 6.03
N ASN A 263 15.74 17.20 4.69
CA ASN A 263 15.12 18.22 3.85
C ASN A 263 13.67 17.87 3.47
N ARG A 264 13.22 16.65 3.76
CA ARG A 264 11.82 16.25 3.58
C ARG A 264 10.98 16.87 4.71
N PRO A 265 9.75 17.33 4.43
CA PRO A 265 8.82 17.78 5.48
C PRO A 265 8.51 16.64 6.47
N SER A 266 7.97 16.98 7.63
CA SER A 266 7.32 15.97 8.49
C SER A 266 5.97 15.60 7.89
N MET A 267 5.42 14.42 8.23
CA MET A 267 4.09 14.06 7.76
C MET A 267 3.00 15.02 8.27
N SER A 268 3.19 15.62 9.46
CA SER A 268 2.31 16.70 9.96
C SER A 268 2.31 17.93 9.07
N GLU A 269 3.46 18.33 8.53
CA GLU A 269 3.51 19.43 7.56
C GLU A 269 2.83 19.05 6.24
N VAL A 270 3.02 17.82 5.77
CA VAL A 270 2.31 17.29 4.58
C VAL A 270 0.80 17.33 4.78
N VAL A 271 0.29 16.92 5.94
CA VAL A 271 -1.13 16.97 6.29
C VAL A 271 -1.68 18.39 6.23
N ILE A 272 -0.96 19.39 6.79
CA ILE A 272 -1.38 20.79 6.76
C ILE A 272 -1.50 21.30 5.31
N ILE A 273 -0.46 21.07 4.49
CA ILE A 273 -0.44 21.54 3.10
C ILE A 273 -1.53 20.84 2.28
N MET A 274 -1.71 19.53 2.46
CA MET A 274 -2.74 18.76 1.75
C MET A 274 -4.15 19.16 2.17
N ASN A 275 -4.38 19.50 3.45
CA ASN A 275 -5.66 20.06 3.89
C ASN A 275 -5.99 21.36 3.15
N ASP A 276 -5.02 22.26 3.02
CA ASP A 276 -5.21 23.53 2.29
C ASP A 276 -5.50 23.27 0.81
N ILE A 277 -4.76 22.36 0.17
CA ILE A 277 -4.99 21.96 -1.23
C ILE A 277 -6.36 21.28 -1.42
N CYS A 278 -6.77 20.39 -0.52
CA CYS A 278 -8.06 19.72 -0.62
C CYS A 278 -9.24 20.66 -0.33
N SER A 279 -9.04 21.71 0.49
CA SER A 279 -10.10 22.66 0.83
C SER A 279 -10.64 23.48 -0.35
N ILE A 280 -9.87 23.59 -1.43
CA ILE A 280 -10.26 24.31 -2.66
C ILE A 280 -10.86 23.40 -3.73
N LEU A 281 -10.90 22.08 -3.50
CA LEU A 281 -11.42 21.09 -4.44
C LEU A 281 -12.88 20.77 -4.15
N PRO A 282 -13.67 20.39 -5.17
CA PRO A 282 -15.02 19.87 -4.94
C PRO A 282 -14.96 18.57 -4.14
N GLU A 283 -16.03 18.29 -3.39
CA GLU A 283 -16.18 17.05 -2.63
C GLU A 283 -15.94 15.81 -3.51
N VAL A 284 -15.34 14.78 -2.91
CA VAL A 284 -15.04 13.52 -3.61
C VAL A 284 -16.34 12.75 -3.82
N GLN A 285 -16.56 12.33 -5.06
CA GLN A 285 -17.70 11.53 -5.46
C GLN A 285 -17.34 10.04 -5.45
N ASP A 286 -18.28 9.16 -5.77
CA ASP A 286 -17.99 7.73 -5.87
C ASP A 286 -17.09 7.45 -7.10
N VAL A 287 -16.23 6.42 -7.04
CA VAL A 287 -15.38 5.98 -8.17
C VAL A 287 -16.21 5.10 -9.11
N GLU A 288 -16.23 5.38 -10.41
CA GLU A 288 -17.10 4.72 -11.40
C GLU A 288 -16.30 3.94 -12.47
N GLU A 289 -16.90 2.91 -13.05
CA GLU A 289 -16.31 2.16 -14.18
C GLU A 289 -16.34 2.98 -15.48
N VAL A 290 -15.37 2.76 -16.37
CA VAL A 290 -15.41 3.34 -17.73
C VAL A 290 -16.39 2.52 -18.59
N ASP A 291 -17.44 3.14 -19.12
CA ASP A 291 -18.27 2.54 -20.17
C ASP A 291 -17.42 2.16 -21.40
N LYS A 292 -17.63 0.96 -21.93
CA LYS A 292 -16.85 0.40 -23.06
C LYS A 292 -16.93 1.21 -24.36
N GLU A 293 -17.81 2.22 -24.46
CA GLU A 293 -18.10 2.94 -25.70
C GLU A 293 -17.22 4.18 -25.97
N ASP A 294 -16.44 4.66 -24.98
CA ASP A 294 -15.61 5.87 -25.13
C ASP A 294 -14.11 5.61 -25.40
N SER A 295 -13.73 4.43 -25.88
CA SER A 295 -12.31 4.11 -26.19
C SER A 295 -11.89 4.56 -27.59
N SER A 296 -11.63 5.87 -27.76
CA SER A 296 -10.75 6.34 -28.85
C SER A 296 -9.26 6.22 -28.49
N TYR A 297 -8.92 5.54 -27.39
CA TYR A 297 -7.55 5.42 -26.90
C TYR A 297 -6.92 4.12 -27.40
N SER A 298 -6.20 4.21 -28.51
CA SER A 298 -5.35 3.13 -29.02
C SER A 298 -4.08 3.01 -28.16
N SER A 299 -3.94 1.90 -27.45
CA SER A 299 -2.63 1.42 -27.02
C SER A 299 -2.63 -0.10 -26.97
N LYS A 300 -1.65 -0.68 -27.66
CA LYS A 300 -1.47 -2.09 -28.03
C LYS A 300 -1.60 -3.05 -26.84
N GLU A 301 -2.34 -4.13 -27.09
CA GLU A 301 -2.47 -5.30 -26.23
C GLU A 301 -1.15 -6.09 -26.21
N GLU A 302 -0.65 -6.39 -25.01
CA GLU A 302 0.11 -7.60 -24.75
C GLU A 302 -0.78 -8.51 -23.90
N SER A 303 -1.21 -9.61 -24.50
CA SER A 303 -2.04 -10.64 -23.89
C SER A 303 -1.20 -11.51 -22.94
N CYS A 304 -1.64 -11.65 -21.70
CA CYS A 304 -1.33 -12.81 -20.87
C CYS A 304 -2.64 -13.59 -20.71
N GLU A 305 -2.63 -14.85 -21.16
CA GLU A 305 -3.76 -15.78 -21.12
C GLU A 305 -4.14 -16.06 -19.66
N ASP A 306 -5.41 -15.90 -19.30
CA ASP A 306 -6.05 -16.61 -18.18
C ASP A 306 -7.57 -16.72 -18.42
N GLU A 307 -8.11 -17.87 -18.01
CA GLU A 307 -9.36 -18.49 -18.44
C GLU A 307 -10.65 -17.73 -18.08
N GLU A 308 -11.62 -17.72 -19.01
CA GLU A 308 -12.97 -17.18 -18.84
C GLU A 308 -13.79 -17.95 -17.78
N ILE A 309 -14.33 -17.25 -16.79
CA ILE A 309 -15.26 -17.81 -15.80
C ILE A 309 -16.71 -17.63 -16.29
N SER A 310 -17.45 -18.74 -16.33
CA SER A 310 -18.88 -18.82 -16.62
C SER A 310 -19.74 -18.07 -15.60
N SER A 311 -20.59 -17.17 -16.09
CA SER A 311 -21.43 -16.22 -15.33
C SER A 311 -22.71 -16.82 -14.72
N THR A 312 -22.88 -18.14 -14.67
CA THR A 312 -24.19 -18.75 -14.36
C THR A 312 -24.34 -19.30 -12.94
N GLU A 313 -23.29 -19.37 -12.13
CA GLU A 313 -23.37 -19.86 -10.73
C GLU A 313 -23.38 -18.74 -9.68
N TYR A 314 -23.24 -17.47 -10.11
CA TYR A 314 -23.20 -16.30 -9.23
C TYR A 314 -24.59 -15.84 -8.74
N GLU A 315 -25.65 -16.18 -9.47
CA GLU A 315 -27.01 -15.64 -9.23
C GLU A 315 -27.81 -16.42 -8.17
N SER A 316 -27.44 -17.66 -7.84
CA SER A 316 -28.26 -18.51 -6.96
C SER A 316 -28.05 -18.29 -5.46
N PHE A 317 -27.10 -17.44 -5.03
CA PHE A 317 -26.77 -17.25 -3.61
C PHE A 317 -27.04 -15.84 -3.06
N GLN A 318 -27.51 -14.90 -3.88
CA GLN A 318 -27.90 -13.56 -3.40
C GLN A 318 -29.29 -13.51 -2.72
N GLN A 319 -30.05 -14.62 -2.71
CA GLN A 319 -31.42 -14.61 -2.18
C GLN A 319 -31.53 -14.72 -0.65
N ASP A 320 -30.47 -15.09 0.08
CA ASP A 320 -30.56 -15.35 1.52
C ASP A 320 -29.97 -14.26 2.44
N LEU A 321 -29.51 -13.14 1.88
CA LEU A 321 -29.21 -11.91 2.64
C LEU A 321 -30.29 -10.86 2.35
N ASN A 322 -31.28 -10.78 3.22
CA ASN A 322 -32.38 -9.80 3.17
C ASN A 322 -31.92 -8.40 2.70
N GLY A 323 -32.23 -8.07 1.45
CA GLY A 323 -32.70 -6.73 1.07
C GLY A 323 -31.68 -5.66 0.65
N THR A 324 -30.41 -5.96 0.40
CA THR A 324 -29.50 -4.95 -0.21
C THR A 324 -29.29 -5.25 -1.69
N LYS A 325 -30.14 -4.68 -2.55
CA LYS A 325 -29.80 -4.52 -3.97
C LYS A 325 -28.59 -3.59 -4.04
N VAL A 326 -27.45 -4.08 -4.53
CA VAL A 326 -26.30 -3.24 -4.88
C VAL A 326 -26.76 -2.33 -6.03
N GLN A 327 -26.96 -1.05 -5.74
CA GLN A 327 -27.40 -0.05 -6.71
C GLN A 327 -26.19 0.47 -7.49
N HIS A 328 -26.29 0.41 -8.82
CA HIS A 328 -25.34 0.99 -9.77
C HIS A 328 -25.30 2.52 -9.66
N LEU A 329 -24.12 3.10 -9.89
CA LEU A 329 -23.82 4.52 -9.67
C LEU A 329 -24.21 5.39 -10.90
N PRO A 330 -24.94 6.50 -10.69
CA PRO A 330 -25.20 7.52 -11.72
C PRO A 330 -24.24 8.74 -11.66
N GLN A 331 -23.85 9.21 -12.85
CA GLN A 331 -22.90 10.31 -13.13
C GLN A 331 -23.43 11.74 -12.84
N PRO A 332 -22.56 12.71 -12.43
CA PRO A 332 -22.87 14.14 -12.46
C PRO A 332 -22.20 14.94 -13.62
N ASN A 333 -22.86 16.03 -14.01
CA ASN A 333 -22.69 16.81 -15.25
C ASN A 333 -21.35 17.57 -15.46
N GLN A 334 -20.71 17.22 -16.58
CA GLN A 334 -19.90 17.93 -17.60
C GLN A 334 -19.09 19.24 -17.40
N ASN A 335 -19.10 19.97 -16.28
CA ASN A 335 -18.46 21.31 -16.30
C ASN A 335 -17.17 21.55 -15.50
N CYS A 336 -16.41 20.53 -15.05
CA CYS A 336 -15.07 20.84 -14.50
C CYS A 336 -13.99 19.75 -14.41
N MET A 337 -14.20 18.50 -14.83
CA MET A 337 -13.20 17.45 -14.55
C MET A 337 -12.93 16.57 -15.76
N VAL A 338 -11.78 16.80 -16.41
CA VAL A 338 -11.21 15.85 -17.37
C VAL A 338 -10.51 14.74 -16.56
N PRO A 339 -10.68 13.45 -16.91
CA PRO A 339 -9.91 12.37 -16.30
C PRO A 339 -8.40 12.67 -16.37
N LEU A 340 -7.63 12.26 -15.34
CA LEU A 340 -6.17 12.41 -15.34
C LEU A 340 -5.58 11.63 -16.52
N ALA A 341 -5.13 12.34 -17.54
CA ALA A 341 -4.37 11.81 -18.67
C ALA A 341 -3.04 12.59 -18.71
N VAL A 342 -2.04 12.08 -17.99
CA VAL A 342 -0.67 12.61 -18.10
C VAL A 342 0.08 11.71 -19.07
N GLU A 343 0.46 12.26 -20.22
CA GLU A 343 1.46 11.60 -21.07
C GLU A 343 2.81 11.65 -20.36
N VAL A 344 3.34 10.47 -20.06
CA VAL A 344 4.66 10.29 -19.46
C VAL A 344 5.64 9.89 -20.56
N ASP A 345 6.80 10.55 -20.62
CA ASP A 345 7.85 10.21 -21.59
C ASP A 345 8.31 8.75 -21.40
N PRO A 346 8.13 7.87 -22.41
CA PRO A 346 8.48 6.46 -22.31
C PRO A 346 9.99 6.21 -22.16
N THR A 347 10.82 7.22 -22.43
CA THR A 347 12.28 7.18 -22.27
C THR A 347 12.78 7.81 -20.97
N ALA A 348 11.88 8.37 -20.13
CA ALA A 348 12.26 9.06 -18.90
C ALA A 348 13.04 8.17 -17.90
N TRP A 349 12.97 6.85 -18.08
CA TRP A 349 13.70 5.89 -17.26
C TRP A 349 14.46 4.89 -18.11
N ASP A 350 15.27 5.32 -19.06
CA ASP A 350 16.27 4.39 -19.61
C ASP A 350 17.20 3.91 -18.47
N LEU A 351 16.89 2.74 -17.91
CA LEU A 351 17.60 2.08 -16.83
C LEU A 351 18.65 1.09 -17.36
N ASN A 352 18.93 1.11 -18.67
CA ASN A 352 20.01 0.33 -19.26
C ASN A 352 21.36 0.86 -18.78
N GLU A 353 21.86 0.28 -17.68
CA GLU A 353 23.27 -0.07 -17.48
C GLU A 353 23.46 -0.80 -16.12
N PRO A 354 22.96 -2.03 -15.88
CA PRO A 354 23.18 -2.68 -14.59
C PRO A 354 24.40 -3.61 -14.52
N GLU A 355 25.16 -3.88 -15.58
CA GLU A 355 26.15 -4.98 -15.53
C GLU A 355 27.62 -4.55 -15.36
N LYS A 356 27.99 -3.28 -15.63
CA LYS A 356 29.40 -2.84 -15.53
C LYS A 356 29.78 -2.11 -14.24
N GLU A 357 28.82 -1.64 -13.46
CA GLU A 357 29.10 -0.90 -12.22
C GLU A 357 28.95 -1.75 -10.94
N LEU A 358 28.28 -2.90 -11.01
CA LEU A 358 28.13 -3.83 -9.89
C LEU A 358 29.47 -4.44 -9.44
N GLU A 359 30.44 -4.60 -10.34
CA GLU A 359 31.78 -5.14 -10.02
C GLU A 359 32.68 -4.13 -9.26
N ASN A 360 32.37 -2.83 -9.33
CA ASN A 360 33.21 -1.77 -8.73
C ASN A 360 32.74 -1.34 -7.33
N MET A 361 31.82 -2.08 -6.70
CA MET A 361 31.27 -1.76 -5.39
C MET A 361 32.27 -1.98 -4.24
N VAL A 362 33.16 -1.01 -4.01
CA VAL A 362 33.97 -0.92 -2.79
C VAL A 362 33.06 -0.46 -1.63
N GLY A 363 32.38 -1.39 -0.96
CA GLY A 363 31.65 -1.05 0.28
C GLY A 363 30.52 -1.99 0.71
N LEU A 364 29.93 -2.76 -0.19
CA LEU A 364 29.00 -3.83 0.18
C LEU A 364 29.79 -5.11 0.46
N LYS A 365 30.25 -5.28 1.70
CA LYS A 365 30.54 -6.62 2.19
C LYS A 365 29.21 -7.37 2.26
N LEU A 366 28.85 -8.07 1.17
CA LEU A 366 27.98 -9.23 1.23
C LEU A 366 28.53 -10.12 2.36
N ALA A 367 27.69 -10.46 3.33
CA ALA A 367 28.07 -11.46 4.32
C ALA A 367 28.51 -12.72 3.55
N PRO A 368 29.68 -13.31 3.84
CA PRO A 368 30.11 -14.51 3.13
C PRO A 368 29.09 -15.62 3.41
N GLY A 369 28.32 -15.95 2.38
CA GLY A 369 27.55 -17.16 2.32
C GLY A 369 28.51 -18.35 2.36
N ILE A 370 28.14 -19.29 3.22
CA ILE A 370 28.70 -20.63 3.37
C ILE A 370 28.89 -21.25 1.98
N GLY A 371 30.14 -21.48 1.62
CA GLY A 371 30.51 -22.40 0.56
C GLY A 371 30.67 -23.80 1.14
N GLU A 372 30.20 -24.76 0.33
CA GLU A 372 30.18 -26.23 0.50
C GLU A 372 29.10 -26.84 1.41
#